data_AF-A0A354GMZ7-F1
#
_entry.id   AF-A0A354GMZ7-F1
#
_cell.length_a   1.000
_cell.length_b   1.000
_cell.length_c   1.000
_cell.angle_alpha   90.00
_cell.angle_beta   90.00
_cell.angle_gamma   90.00
#
_symmetry.space_group_name_H-M   'P 1'
#
loop_
_entity.id
_entity.type
_entity.pdbx_description
1 polymer ?
#
loop_
_entity_poly.entity_id
_entity_poly.type
_entity_poly.pdbx_seq_one_letter_code
_entity_poly.pdbx_strand_id
1 'polypeptide(L)' 'MYKRQGLARWIGAKAPPPLTQGRLKFLGLNLDFSIEKAKRELGYQPRVSFDEGMRATTEWYKRQKGAV' A
#
# COMPACT_ATOMS: atom_id res chain seq x y z
N MET A 1 9.02 8.73 22.04
CA MET A 1 7.92 9.61 21.58
C MET A 1 8.53 10.81 20.87
N TYR A 2 8.69 10.77 19.53
CA TYR A 2 9.53 11.75 18.80
C TYR A 2 8.68 12.65 17.88
N LYS A 3 8.57 13.92 18.28
CA LYS A 3 7.91 15.04 17.57
C LYS A 3 8.87 15.61 16.52
N ARG A 4 8.63 15.40 15.22
CA ARG A 4 9.11 16.30 14.14
C ARG A 4 8.10 16.37 13.00
N GLN A 5 6.99 17.08 13.23
CA GLN A 5 6.17 17.69 12.16
C GLN A 5 6.17 19.23 12.30
N GLY A 6 7.27 19.80 12.80
CA GLY A 6 7.38 21.24 13.03
C GLY A 6 7.54 22.03 11.73
N LEU A 7 8.40 21.56 10.81
CA LEU A 7 8.77 22.34 9.62
C LEU A 7 7.61 22.56 8.66
N ALA A 8 6.78 21.56 8.36
CA ALA A 8 5.65 21.70 7.43
C ALA A 8 4.62 22.75 7.90
N ARG A 9 4.48 22.94 9.22
CA ARG A 9 3.61 23.96 9.82
C ARG A 9 4.17 25.38 9.66
N TRP A 10 5.49 25.54 9.59
CA TRP A 10 6.16 26.83 9.45
C TRP A 10 6.15 27.38 8.01
N ILE A 11 6.05 26.51 6.99
CA ILE A 11 5.98 26.90 5.56
C ILE A 11 4.53 27.06 5.06
N GLY A 12 3.52 27.05 5.93
CA GLY A 12 2.12 27.30 5.53
C GLY A 12 1.54 26.26 4.57
N ALA A 13 2.15 25.07 4.48
CA ALA A 13 1.71 24.03 3.56
C ALA A 13 0.34 23.48 3.99
N LYS A 14 -0.71 23.78 3.22
CA LYS A 14 -2.09 23.27 3.44
C LYS A 14 -2.21 21.75 3.20
N ALA A 15 -1.27 21.16 2.47
CA ALA A 15 -1.24 19.73 2.18
C ALA A 15 -0.28 19.01 3.14
N PRO A 16 -0.66 17.83 3.66
CA PRO A 16 0.26 17.01 4.44
C PRO A 16 1.48 16.64 3.58
N PRO A 17 2.70 16.60 4.16
CA PRO A 17 3.89 16.28 3.41
C PRO A 17 3.74 14.91 2.73
N PRO A 18 4.14 14.78 1.44
CA PRO A 18 3.93 13.56 0.67
C PRO A 18 4.59 12.32 1.29
N LEU A 19 5.67 12.52 2.05
CA LEU A 19 6.37 11.48 2.80
C LEU A 19 6.26 11.75 4.30
N THR A 20 5.33 11.06 4.96
CA THR A 20 5.24 11.03 6.42
C THR A 20 6.09 9.88 6.96
N GLN A 21 6.49 9.97 8.23
CA GLN A 21 7.21 8.88 8.90
C GLN A 21 6.43 7.55 8.88
N GLY A 22 5.09 7.62 8.91
CA GLY A 22 4.23 6.45 8.72
C GLY A 22 4.39 5.83 7.34
N ARG A 23 4.34 6.63 6.27
CA ARG A 23 4.56 6.15 4.89
C ARG A 23 5.96 5.56 4.71
N LEU A 24 6.99 6.19 5.28
CA LEU A 24 8.36 5.68 5.24
C LEU A 24 8.48 4.31 5.92
N LYS A 25 7.80 4.11 7.05
CA LYS A 25 7.77 2.81 7.74
C LYS A 25 7.14 1.73 6.86
N PHE A 26 6.04 2.01 6.16
CA PHE A 26 5.41 1.02 5.28
C PHE A 26 6.25 0.69 4.04
N LEU A 27 7.00 1.66 3.50
CA LEU A 27 7.87 1.43 2.34
C LEU A 27 9.07 0.53 2.66
N GLY A 28 9.54 0.51 3.91
CA GLY A 28 10.64 -0.33 4.35
C GLY A 28 10.22 -1.73 4.81
N LEU A 29 8.92 -2.05 4.84
CA LEU A 29 8.42 -3.34 5.30
C LEU A 29 8.17 -4.26 4.12
N ASN A 30 8.58 -5.52 4.29
CA ASN A 30 8.19 -6.57 3.36
C ASN A 30 6.75 -7.01 3.72
N LEU A 31 5.80 -6.63 2.85
CA LEU A 31 4.37 -6.92 3.02
C LEU A 31 3.91 -8.09 2.16
N ASP A 32 4.86 -8.84 1.57
CA ASP A 32 4.56 -10.07 0.86
C ASP A 32 4.32 -11.21 1.87
N PHE A 33 3.19 -11.90 1.72
CA PHE A 33 2.80 -13.02 2.56
C PHE A 33 2.61 -14.26 1.68
N SER A 34 3.39 -15.29 1.98
CA SER A 34 3.27 -16.58 1.30
C SER A 34 1.99 -17.32 1.71
N ILE A 35 1.25 -17.79 0.71
CA ILE A 35 0.06 -18.64 0.88
C ILE A 35 0.38 -20.14 0.82
N GLU A 36 1.66 -20.52 0.75
CA GLU A 36 2.07 -21.92 0.55
C GLU A 36 1.58 -22.84 1.67
N LYS A 37 1.55 -22.35 2.91
CA LYS A 37 0.99 -23.13 4.04
C LYS A 37 -0.48 -23.46 3.83
N ALA A 38 -1.29 -22.49 3.39
CA ALA A 38 -2.71 -22.69 3.14
C ALA A 38 -2.97 -23.67 1.98
N LYS A 39 -2.13 -23.62 0.93
CA LYS A 39 -2.19 -24.60 -0.17
C LYS A 39 -1.90 -26.01 0.34
N ARG A 40 -0.85 -26.18 1.16
CA ARG A 40 -0.42 -27.49 1.66
C ARG A 40 -1.38 -28.10 2.68
N GLU A 41 -1.87 -27.31 3.62
CA GLU A 41 -2.66 -27.83 4.75
C GLU A 41 -4.17 -27.85 4.46
N LEU A 42 -4.68 -26.89 3.69
CA LEU A 42 -6.11 -26.71 3.47
C LEU A 42 -6.53 -27.04 2.03
N GLY A 43 -5.59 -27.43 1.16
CA GLY A 43 -5.85 -27.62 -0.26
C GLY A 43 -6.32 -26.35 -0.96
N TYR A 44 -5.96 -25.17 -0.41
CA TYR A 44 -6.43 -23.90 -0.93
C TYR A 44 -5.96 -23.69 -2.38
N GLN A 45 -6.91 -23.53 -3.29
CA GLN A 45 -6.65 -23.24 -4.70
C GLN A 45 -7.15 -21.83 -5.01
N PRO A 46 -6.25 -20.83 -5.10
CA PRO A 46 -6.66 -19.47 -5.44
C PRO A 46 -7.26 -19.45 -6.85
N ARG A 47 -8.48 -18.92 -6.98
CA ARG A 47 -9.18 -18.79 -8.27
C ARG A 47 -8.55 -17.75 -9.20
N VAL A 48 -7.85 -16.79 -8.61
CA VAL A 48 -7.22 -15.65 -9.29
C VAL A 48 -5.79 -15.56 -8.76
N SER A 49 -4.82 -15.40 -9.64
CA SER A 49 -3.42 -15.23 -9.24
C SER A 49 -3.21 -13.84 -8.63
N PHE A 50 -2.11 -13.67 -7.87
CA PHE A 50 -1.79 -12.36 -7.31
C PHE A 50 -1.61 -11.29 -8.40
N ASP A 51 -0.87 -11.61 -9.46
CA ASP A 51 -0.66 -10.72 -10.60
C ASP A 51 -1.96 -10.31 -11.30
N GLU A 52 -2.86 -11.26 -11.52
CA GLU A 52 -4.17 -11.01 -12.14
C GLU A 52 -5.03 -10.12 -11.25
N GLY A 53 -5.11 -10.42 -9.95
CA GLY A 53 -5.86 -9.63 -8.98
C GLY A 53 -5.31 -8.21 -8.84
N MET A 54 -3.98 -8.05 -8.81
CA MET A 54 -3.32 -6.75 -8.77
C MET A 54 -3.58 -5.92 -10.02
N ARG A 55 -3.52 -6.55 -11.20
CA ARG A 55 -3.85 -5.89 -12.47
C ARG A 55 -5.30 -5.43 -12.50
N ALA A 56 -6.25 -6.31 -12.18
CA ALA A 56 -7.67 -6.00 -12.17
C ALA A 56 -8.00 -4.85 -11.20
N THR A 57 -7.38 -4.86 -10.02
CA THR A 57 -7.55 -3.81 -9.01
C THR A 57 -6.99 -2.47 -9.49
N THR A 58 -5.82 -2.49 -10.13
CA THR A 58 -5.18 -1.27 -10.68
C THR A 58 -6.02 -0.68 -11.81
N GLU A 59 -6.53 -1.51 -12.71
CA GLU A 59 -7.41 -1.08 -13.80
C GLU A 59 -8.73 -0.52 -13.26
N TRP A 60 -9.35 -1.18 -12.28
CA TRP A 60 -10.53 -0.66 -11.60
C TRP A 60 -10.28 0.70 -10.93
N TYR A 61 -9.15 0.84 -10.22
CA TYR A 61 -8.80 2.08 -9.54
C TYR A 61 -8.58 3.24 -10.52
N LYS A 62 -7.91 2.98 -11.66
CA LYS A 62 -7.73 3.95 -12.75
C LYS A 62 -9.04 4.37 -13.40
N ARG A 63 -10.04 3.47 -13.45
CA ARG A 63 -11.39 3.81 -13.96
C ARG A 63 -12.18 4.67 -12.97
N GLN A 64 -12.00 4.44 -11.67
CA GLN A 64 -12.71 5.16 -10.60
C GLN A 64 -12.14 6.55 -10.33
N LYS A 65 -10.81 6.66 -10.26
CA LYS A 65 -10.11 7.94 -10.28
C LYS A 65 -9.66 8.18 -11.71
N GLY A 66 -10.50 8.82 -12.51
CA GLY A 66 -10.13 9.28 -13.85
C GLY A 66 -8.70 9.82 -13.81
N ALA A 67 -7.85 9.27 -14.69
CA ALA A 67 -6.41 9.45 -14.74
C ALA A 67 -5.95 10.77 -14.09
N VAL A 68 -5.23 10.66 -12.97
CA VAL A 68 -4.45 11.79 -12.43
C VAL A 68 -3.35 12.11 -13.42
#